data_AF-A0A0L7L0S1-F1
#
_entry.id   AF-A0A0L7L0S1-F1
#
_cell.length_a   1.000
_cell.length_b   1.000
_cell.length_c   1.000
_cell.angle_alpha   90.00
_cell.angle_beta   90.00
_cell.angle_gamma   90.00
#
_symmetry.space_group_name_H-M   'P 1'
#
loop_
_entity.id
_entity.type
_entity.pdbx_description
1 polymer ?
#
loop_
_entity_poly.entity_id
_entity_poly.type
_entity_poly.pdbx_seq_one_letter_code
_entity_poly.pdbx_strand_id
1 'polypeptide(L)'
;MSLAQIWPMHCNHEREPNTPLQDALIKRLGANAYPFHLELTPLAPPSVQLVPAKQYHGAPIGTSYDVRAYIGKFYSTFLRI
;
A
#
# COMPACT_ATOMS: atom_id res chain seq x y z
N MET A 1 -5.16 9.26 0.82
CA MET A 1 -5.16 7.81 0.54
C MET A 1 -4.16 7.59 -0.59
N SER A 2 -3.18 6.69 -0.41
CA SER A 2 -2.22 6.34 -1.46
C SER A 2 -2.68 5.02 -2.11
N LEU A 3 -2.82 5.00 -3.43
CA LEU A 3 -3.19 3.83 -4.21
C LEU A 3 -2.13 3.63 -5.29
N ALA A 4 -1.56 2.42 -5.34
CA ALA A 4 -0.53 2.06 -6.30
C ALA A 4 -0.90 0.77 -7.02
N GLN A 5 -0.83 0.76 -8.34
CA GLN A 5 -0.97 -0.45 -9.14
C GLN A 5 0.38 -1.18 -9.21
N ILE A 6 0.47 -2.33 -8.55
CA ILE A 6 1.70 -3.15 -8.51
C ILE A 6 1.83 -3.99 -9.79
N TRP A 7 0.71 -4.56 -10.26
CA TRP A 7 0.65 -5.44 -11.42
C TRP A 7 -0.70 -5.32 -12.15
N PRO A 8 -0.77 -5.38 -13.50
CA PRO A 8 0.35 -5.33 -14.45
C PRO A 8 1.06 -3.98 -14.42
N MET A 9 2.35 -3.98 -14.76
CA MET A 9 3.17 -2.78 -14.75
C MET A 9 2.84 -1.92 -15.97
N HIS A 10 2.05 -0.86 -15.80
CA HIS A 10 1.84 0.14 -16.85
C HIS A 10 3.09 1.04 -16.96
N CYS A 11 3.57 1.25 -18.18
CA CYS A 11 4.95 1.59 -18.53
C CYS A 11 5.46 3.00 -18.17
N ASN A 12 4.74 3.80 -17.37
CA ASN A 12 5.02 5.25 -17.28
C ASN A 12 5.24 5.81 -15.86
N HIS A 13 5.44 4.98 -14.85
CA HIS A 13 5.91 5.48 -13.56
C HIS A 13 7.44 5.41 -13.49
N GLU A 14 8.09 6.57 -13.40
CA GLU A 14 9.47 6.67 -12.94
C GLU A 14 9.56 5.90 -11.62
N ARG A 15 10.30 4.79 -11.62
CA ARG A 15 10.50 4.01 -10.42
C ARG A 15 11.72 4.54 -9.70
N GLU A 16 11.53 4.80 -8.43
CA GLU A 16 12.65 4.94 -7.52
C GLU A 16 13.53 3.69 -7.57
N PRO A 17 14.84 3.85 -7.35
CA PRO A 17 15.75 2.71 -7.28
C PRO A 17 15.30 1.75 -6.18
N ASN A 18 15.42 0.46 -6.44
CA ASN A 18 15.10 -0.55 -5.44
C ASN A 18 15.98 -0.37 -4.20
N THR A 19 15.39 -0.64 -3.04
CA THR A 19 16.15 -0.77 -1.79
C THR A 19 16.92 -2.11 -1.79
N PRO A 20 18.03 -2.22 -1.04
CA PRO A 20 18.77 -3.48 -0.92
C PRO A 20 17.91 -4.65 -0.43
N LEU A 21 16.90 -4.38 0.41
CA LEU A 21 15.93 -5.38 0.85
C LEU A 21 15.04 -5.85 -0.29
N GLN A 22 14.53 -4.93 -1.11
CA GLN A 22 13.72 -5.29 -2.29
C GLN A 22 14.53 -6.15 -3.25
N ASP A 23 15.79 -5.82 -3.53
CA ASP A 23 16.65 -6.64 -4.40
C ASP A 23 16.91 -8.04 -3.82
N ALA A 24 17.15 -8.13 -2.51
CA ALA A 24 17.31 -9.42 -1.83
C ALA A 24 16.01 -10.26 -1.91
N LEU A 25 14.85 -9.64 -1.75
CA LEU A 25 13.55 -10.30 -1.85
C LEU A 25 13.24 -10.74 -3.28
N ILE A 26 13.52 -9.91 -4.28
CA ILE A 26 13.35 -10.25 -5.70
C ILE A 26 14.22 -11.45 -6.06
N LYS A 27 15.49 -11.44 -5.64
CA LYS A 27 16.40 -12.57 -5.87
C LYS A 27 15.91 -13.86 -5.20
N ARG A 28 15.31 -13.76 -4.01
CA ARG A 28 14.83 -14.92 -3.24
C ARG A 28 13.48 -15.46 -3.72
N LEU A 29 12.57 -14.58 -4.16
CA LEU A 29 11.19 -14.92 -4.52
C LEU A 29 11.01 -15.17 -6.03
N GLY A 30 11.95 -14.72 -6.87
CA GLY A 30 11.98 -14.99 -8.30
C GLY A 30 11.16 -14.02 -9.16
N ALA A 31 10.82 -14.44 -10.38
CA ALA A 31 10.29 -13.58 -11.44
C ALA A 31 8.90 -12.95 -11.15
N ASN A 32 8.15 -13.48 -10.19
CA ASN A 32 6.82 -12.97 -9.80
C ASN A 32 6.89 -12.01 -8.60
N ALA A 33 8.09 -11.58 -8.20
CA ALA A 33 8.28 -10.62 -7.13
C ALA A 33 8.25 -9.19 -7.69
N TYR A 34 7.18 -8.47 -7.38
CA TYR A 34 6.98 -7.09 -7.84
C TYR A 34 7.19 -6.12 -6.67
N PRO A 35 8.23 -5.27 -6.71
CA PRO A 35 8.45 -4.28 -5.66
C PRO A 35 7.38 -3.19 -5.72
N PHE A 36 7.05 -2.66 -4.55
CA PHE A 36 6.20 -1.49 -4.40
C PHE A 36 6.76 -0.60 -3.29
N HIS A 37 6.39 0.68 -3.35
CA HIS A 37 6.78 1.69 -2.38
C HIS A 37 5.54 2.52 -2.01
N LEU A 38 5.40 2.82 -0.73
CA LEU A 38 4.31 3.63 -0.18
C LEU A 38 4.91 4.63 0.79
N GLU A 39 4.84 5.91 0.44
CA GLU A 39 5.30 6.98 1.32
C GLU A 39 4.16 7.56 2.14
N LEU A 40 4.40 7.68 3.44
CA LEU A 40 3.54 8.44 4.33
C LEU A 40 4.05 9.87 4.39
N THR A 41 3.14 10.83 4.31
CA THR A 41 3.50 12.25 4.45
C THR A 41 4.12 12.51 5.82
N PRO A 42 5.11 13.40 5.96
CA PRO A 42 5.66 13.76 7.28
C PRO A 42 4.64 14.33 8.27
N LEU A 43 3.51 14.85 7.76
CA LEU A 43 2.39 15.36 8.56
C LEU A 43 1.46 14.25 9.09
N ALA A 44 1.69 12.99 8.70
CA ALA A 44 0.86 11.87 9.12
C ALA A 44 1.03 11.63 10.63
N PRO A 45 -0.05 11.65 11.43
CA PRO A 45 0.06 11.42 12.87
C PRO A 45 0.60 10.03 13.19
N PRO A 46 1.29 9.83 14.33
CA PRO A 46 1.75 8.51 14.74
C PRO A 46 0.57 7.56 14.99
N SER A 47 0.82 6.25 14.91
CA SER A 47 -0.18 5.27 15.30
C SER A 47 -0.30 5.26 16.82
N VAL A 48 -1.52 5.49 17.32
CA VAL A 48 -1.85 5.52 18.74
C VAL A 48 -3.19 4.83 18.94
N GLN A 49 -3.31 4.05 20.00
CA GLN A 49 -4.57 3.44 20.40
C GLN A 49 -4.85 3.81 21.86
N LEU A 50 -6.04 4.37 22.11
CA LEU A 50 -6.49 4.64 23.46
C LEU A 50 -7.15 3.39 24.01
N VAL A 51 -6.65 2.92 25.15
CA VAL A 51 -7.27 1.83 25.89
C VAL A 51 -8.37 2.43 26.78
N PRO A 52 -9.64 2.06 26.57
CA PRO A 52 -10.73 2.64 27.33
C PRO A 52 -10.70 2.14 28.78
N ALA A 53 -10.88 3.05 29.75
CA ALA A 53 -10.86 2.72 31.18
C ALA A 53 -12.11 1.93 31.65
N LYS A 54 -13.16 1.91 30.83
CA LYS A 54 -14.39 1.13 31.04
C LYS A 54 -14.67 0.30 29.78
N GLN A 55 -15.51 -0.72 29.91
CA GLN A 55 -15.91 -1.54 28.78
C GLN A 55 -16.54 -0.68 27.67
N TYR A 56 -15.93 -0.71 26.49
CA TYR A 56 -16.27 0.16 25.37
C TYR A 56 -16.59 -0.73 24.16
N HIS A 57 -17.76 -0.52 23.57
CA HIS A 57 -18.29 -1.32 22.45
C HIS A 57 -18.35 -0.50 21.14
N GLY A 58 -17.69 0.66 21.09
CA GLY A 58 -17.66 1.51 19.90
C GLY A 58 -16.49 1.21 18.97
N ALA A 59 -16.32 2.06 17.95
CA ALA A 59 -15.21 1.98 17.00
C ALA A 59 -13.85 2.22 17.69
N PRO A 60 -12.76 1.57 17.25
CA PRO A 60 -11.43 1.75 17.84
C PRO A 60 -11.06 3.22 18.02
N ILE A 61 -10.63 3.58 19.23
CA ILE A 61 -10.27 4.96 19.56
C ILE A 61 -8.77 5.11 19.29
N GLY A 62 -8.42 5.81 18.22
CA GLY A 62 -7.02 6.01 17.85
C GLY A 62 -6.80 6.17 16.36
N THR A 63 -5.52 6.19 15.99
CA THR A 63 -5.05 6.26 14.61
C THR A 63 -4.24 5.02 14.28
N SER A 64 -4.58 4.36 13.18
CA SER A 64 -3.85 3.22 12.63
C SER A 64 -3.73 3.34 11.12
N TYR A 65 -2.61 2.90 10.57
CA TYR A 65 -2.40 2.80 9.12
C TYR A 65 -2.49 1.33 8.72
N ASP A 66 -3.27 1.08 7.67
CA ASP A 66 -3.50 -0.26 7.15
C ASP A 66 -3.04 -0.28 5.68
N VAL A 67 -2.14 -1.19 5.36
CA VAL A 67 -1.65 -1.41 3.99
C VAL A 67 -2.34 -2.65 3.45
N ARG A 68 -3.14 -2.46 2.40
CA ARG A 68 -3.92 -3.55 1.79
C ARG A 68 -3.52 -3.75 0.35
N ALA A 69 -3.30 -5.00 -0.01
CA ALA A 69 -3.14 -5.44 -1.37
C ALA A 69 -4.39 -6.22 -1.80
N TYR A 70 -4.94 -5.85 -2.95
CA TYR A 70 -6.12 -6.49 -3.52
C TYR A 70 -5.83 -6.90 -4.96
N ILE A 71 -6.45 -8.00 -5.39
CA ILE A 71 -6.48 -8.41 -6.79
C ILE A 71 -7.85 -8.01 -7.34
N GLY A 72 -7.88 -7.18 -8.37
CA GLY A 72 -9.11 -6.73 -9.02
C GLY A 72 -8.99 -6.78 -10.53
N LYS A 73 -10.12 -6.95 -11.22
CA LYS A 73 -10.20 -6.79 -12.68
C LYS A 73 -10.49 -5.33 -13.00
N PHE A 74 -9.65 -4.71 -13.82
CA PHE A 74 -9.95 -3.41 -14.39
C PHE A 74 -10.77 -3.59 -15.68
N TYR A 75 -12.04 -3.21 -15.67
CA TYR A 75 -12.86 -3.17 -16.87
C TYR A 75 -12.65 -1.81 -17.55
N SER A 76 -11.75 -1.75 -18.53
CA SER A 76 -11.63 -0.59 -19.42
C SER A 76 -12.79 -0.61 -20.42
N THR A 77 -13.98 -0.19 -19.98
CA THR A 77 -15.05 0.14 -20.94
C THR A 77 -14.74 1.53 -21.47
N PHE A 78 -14.12 1.52 -22.65
CA PHE A 78 -13.74 2.69 -23.43
C PHE A 78 -15.00 3.51 -23.74
N LEU A 79 -15.29 4.54 -22.94
CA LEU A 79 -16.26 5.57 -23.33
C LEU A 79 -15.58 6.46 -24.38
N ARG A 80 -15.62 6.01 -25.62
CA ARG A 80 -15.30 6.83 -26.80
C ARG A 80 -16.55 7.67 -27.07
N ILE A 81 -16.49 8.95 -26.74
CA ILE A 81 -17.38 9.98 -27.28
C ILE A 81 -16.71 10.53 -28.53
#